data_AF-A0A0Q8EYM6-F1
#
_entry.id   AF-A0A0Q8EYM6-F1
#
_cell.length_a   1.000
_cell.length_b   1.000
_cell.length_c   1.000
_cell.angle_alpha   90.00
_cell.angle_beta   90.00
_cell.angle_gamma   90.00
#
_symmetry.space_group_name_H-M   'P 1'
#
loop_
_entity.id
_entity.type
_entity.pdbx_description
1 polymer ?
#
loop_
_entity_poly.entity_id
_entity_poly.type
_entity_poly.pdbx_seq_one_letter_code
_entity_poly.pdbx_strand_id
1 'polypeptide(L)'
;MILRNAGDGRASDTAGSYPQVPRQMSHDASRRRFLTTTLTAAAVAPLAWHAMRADAAAPAALPKLDANNPTAKALAYTENATGVKHPKHKAGDHCANCNFFKAPASQAYGPCTLFPKNSVAAKGWCSAWARKP
;
A
#
# COMPACT_ATOMS: atom_id res chain seq x y z
N MET A 1 -21.46 -59.89 74.03
CA MET A 1 -22.77 -60.57 73.92
C MET A 1 -23.83 -59.47 73.76
N ILE A 2 -24.60 -59.44 72.66
CA ILE A 2 -26.00 -59.97 72.55
C ILE A 2 -27.00 -59.00 73.23
N LEU A 3 -28.06 -58.43 72.63
CA LEU A 3 -28.71 -58.56 71.30
C LEU A 3 -29.83 -57.47 71.09
N ARG A 4 -30.23 -57.19 69.82
CA ARG A 4 -31.63 -56.89 69.32
C ARG A 4 -32.36 -55.62 69.84
N ASN A 5 -33.39 -55.03 69.18
CA ASN A 5 -33.94 -55.00 67.80
C ASN A 5 -34.88 -53.76 67.71
N ALA A 6 -34.86 -52.93 66.67
CA ALA A 6 -35.67 -52.97 65.42
C ALA A 6 -37.04 -52.25 65.44
N GLY A 7 -37.31 -51.47 64.38
CA GLY A 7 -38.59 -50.83 64.02
C GLY A 7 -38.78 -49.38 64.51
N ASP A 8 -39.39 -48.45 63.76
CA ASP A 8 -39.73 -48.38 62.32
C ASP A 8 -40.00 -46.88 61.98
N GLY A 9 -39.81 -46.42 60.73
CA GLY A 9 -39.97 -44.98 60.42
C GLY A 9 -39.45 -44.48 59.06
N ARG A 10 -40.30 -44.61 58.03
CA ARG A 10 -40.33 -43.83 56.74
C ARG A 10 -40.04 -42.33 56.93
N ALA A 11 -39.54 -41.53 55.97
CA ALA A 11 -39.05 -41.70 54.58
C ALA A 11 -38.18 -40.44 54.24
N SER A 12 -37.71 -40.05 53.03
CA SER A 12 -38.01 -40.38 51.62
C SER A 12 -36.78 -40.10 50.71
N ASP A 13 -36.96 -40.13 49.38
CA ASP A 13 -36.30 -39.32 48.34
C ASP A 13 -34.75 -39.31 48.23
N THR A 14 -34.13 -40.12 47.35
CA THR A 14 -34.09 -40.16 45.86
C THR A 14 -32.86 -39.47 45.26
N ALA A 15 -32.10 -40.26 44.48
CA ALA A 15 -31.08 -39.87 43.47
C ALA A 15 -29.86 -39.03 43.94
N GLY A 16 -28.68 -39.18 43.34
CA GLY A 16 -28.28 -40.08 42.27
C GLY A 16 -26.83 -39.81 41.83
N SER A 17 -26.12 -40.85 41.41
CA SER A 17 -24.71 -40.79 40.99
C SER A 17 -24.50 -39.98 39.71
N TYR A 18 -23.39 -39.24 39.62
CA TYR A 18 -22.75 -38.92 38.34
C TYR A 18 -21.23 -39.11 38.43
N PRO A 19 -20.60 -39.87 37.50
CA PRO A 19 -19.15 -40.04 37.45
C PRO A 19 -18.45 -38.85 36.76
N GLN A 20 -17.16 -38.69 37.04
CA GLN A 20 -16.31 -37.65 36.47
C GLN A 20 -15.92 -38.00 35.03
N VAL A 21 -16.21 -37.14 34.05
CA VAL A 21 -15.76 -37.32 32.65
C VAL A 21 -14.91 -36.12 32.22
N PRO A 22 -13.62 -36.30 31.84
CA PRO A 22 -12.78 -35.21 31.35
C PRO A 22 -13.30 -34.70 29.99
N ARG A 23 -13.76 -33.45 29.94
CA ARG A 23 -14.28 -32.84 28.72
C ARG A 23 -13.14 -32.53 27.75
N GLN A 24 -13.15 -33.20 26.59
CA GLN A 24 -12.15 -33.08 25.54
C GLN A 24 -12.06 -31.63 24.98
N MET A 25 -10.86 -31.05 24.94
CA MET A 25 -10.63 -29.65 24.56
C MET A 25 -10.12 -29.48 23.12
N SER A 26 -10.82 -30.05 22.13
CA SER A 26 -10.40 -30.01 20.71
C SER A 26 -10.43 -28.61 20.06
N HIS A 27 -11.01 -27.60 20.71
CA HIS A 27 -11.09 -26.24 20.17
C HIS A 27 -9.78 -25.44 20.25
N ASP A 28 -8.87 -25.75 21.18
CA ASP A 28 -7.62 -24.97 21.35
C ASP A 28 -6.60 -25.31 20.25
N ALA A 29 -6.45 -26.60 19.92
CA ALA A 29 -5.50 -27.08 18.91
C ALA A 29 -5.79 -26.53 17.50
N SER A 30 -7.06 -26.46 17.10
CA SER A 30 -7.46 -25.91 15.79
C SER A 30 -7.17 -24.40 15.70
N ARG A 31 -7.51 -23.65 16.75
CA ARG A 31 -7.24 -22.19 16.85
C ARG A 31 -5.74 -21.90 16.87
N ARG A 32 -4.96 -22.63 17.69
CA ARG A 32 -3.49 -22.52 17.71
C ARG A 32 -2.88 -22.82 16.35
N ARG A 33 -3.32 -23.88 15.66
CA ARG A 33 -2.79 -24.26 14.35
C ARG A 33 -3.13 -23.21 13.28
N PHE A 34 -4.33 -22.65 13.31
CA PHE A 34 -4.69 -21.53 12.41
C PHE A 34 -3.80 -20.30 12.66
N LEU A 35 -3.61 -19.90 13.92
CA LEU A 35 -2.77 -18.75 14.29
C LEU A 35 -1.28 -18.96 14.00
N THR A 36 -0.73 -20.16 14.17
CA THR A 36 0.67 -20.43 13.78
C THR A 36 0.85 -20.49 12.26
N THR A 37 -0.18 -20.90 11.50
CA THR A 37 -0.11 -20.96 10.04
C THR A 37 -0.24 -19.57 9.39
N THR A 38 -0.98 -18.62 10.00
CA THR A 38 -1.02 -17.23 9.53
C THR A 38 0.25 -16.44 9.85
N LEU A 39 0.90 -16.72 10.99
CA LEU A 39 2.15 -16.05 11.39
C LEU A 39 3.34 -16.37 10.47
N THR A 40 3.46 -17.60 9.95
CA THR A 40 4.58 -17.97 9.06
C THR A 40 4.45 -17.37 7.67
N ALA A 41 3.23 -17.16 7.16
CA ALA A 41 2.99 -16.52 5.87
C ALA A 41 3.42 -15.02 5.84
N ALA A 42 3.39 -14.34 6.99
CA ALA A 42 3.74 -12.93 7.09
C ALA A 42 5.24 -12.63 6.92
N ALA A 43 6.12 -13.61 7.18
CA ALA A 43 7.57 -13.41 7.18
C ALA A 43 8.19 -13.18 5.79
N VAL A 44 7.54 -13.65 4.72
CA VAL A 44 8.07 -13.59 3.33
C VAL A 44 7.50 -12.42 2.52
N ALA A 45 6.38 -11.84 2.97
CA ALA A 45 5.70 -10.73 2.30
C ALA A 45 6.58 -9.48 2.01
N PRO A 46 7.44 -8.98 2.92
CA PRO A 46 8.20 -7.77 2.64
C PRO A 46 9.26 -7.97 1.55
N LEU A 47 9.83 -9.18 1.39
CA LEU A 47 10.82 -9.45 0.34
C LEU A 47 10.15 -9.55 -1.05
N ALA A 48 8.98 -10.18 -1.13
CA ALA A 48 8.19 -10.21 -2.37
C ALA A 48 7.76 -8.81 -2.84
N TRP A 49 7.42 -7.91 -1.91
CA TRP A 49 7.05 -6.52 -2.22
C TRP A 49 8.21 -5.71 -2.80
N HIS A 50 9.45 -5.96 -2.38
CA HIS A 50 10.63 -5.30 -2.94
C HIS A 50 11.01 -5.89 -4.30
N ALA A 51 10.89 -7.20 -4.49
CA ALA A 51 11.13 -7.84 -5.79
C ALA A 51 10.18 -7.32 -6.89
N MET A 52 8.90 -7.10 -6.57
CA MET A 52 7.92 -6.54 -7.53
C MET A 52 8.09 -5.04 -7.84
N ARG A 53 9.11 -4.38 -7.28
CA ARG A 53 9.44 -2.96 -7.57
C ARG A 53 10.78 -2.78 -8.29
N ALA A 54 11.47 -3.87 -8.65
CA ALA A 54 12.77 -3.81 -9.33
C ALA A 54 12.65 -3.44 -10.83
N ASP A 55 11.52 -3.73 -11.48
CA ASP A 55 11.28 -3.40 -12.89
C ASP A 55 10.67 -2.01 -13.08
N ALA A 56 11.43 -0.99 -12.67
CA ALA A 56 11.34 0.31 -13.33
C ALA A 56 12.00 0.19 -14.72
N ALA A 57 11.34 -0.52 -15.63
CA ALA A 57 11.77 -0.67 -17.01
C ALA A 57 12.16 0.70 -17.57
N ALA A 58 13.36 0.81 -18.16
CA ALA A 58 13.87 2.06 -18.69
C ALA A 58 12.79 2.69 -19.57
N PRO A 59 12.34 3.94 -19.27
CA PRO A 59 11.16 4.49 -19.92
C PRO A 59 11.38 4.48 -21.42
N ALA A 60 10.51 3.75 -22.14
CA ALA A 60 10.52 3.70 -23.59
C ALA A 60 10.67 5.13 -24.12
N ALA A 61 11.67 5.37 -24.97
CA ALA A 61 12.16 6.72 -25.23
C ALA A 61 11.08 7.60 -25.86
N LEU A 62 10.33 8.32 -25.01
CA LEU A 62 9.20 9.14 -25.41
C LEU A 62 9.71 10.25 -26.32
N PRO A 63 9.09 10.46 -27.51
CA PRO A 63 9.49 11.53 -28.41
C PRO A 63 9.45 12.87 -27.69
N LYS A 64 10.36 13.78 -28.03
CA LYS A 64 10.37 15.13 -27.44
C LYS A 64 9.05 15.84 -27.75
N LEU A 65 8.52 16.56 -26.77
CA LEU A 65 7.31 17.36 -26.94
C LEU A 65 7.60 18.51 -27.90
N ASP A 66 7.09 18.41 -29.12
CA ASP A 66 7.06 19.52 -30.07
C ASP A 66 6.26 20.69 -29.47
N ALA A 67 6.88 21.88 -29.42
CA ALA A 67 6.22 23.12 -28.99
C ALA A 67 5.02 23.48 -29.88
N ASN A 68 4.91 22.91 -31.09
CA ASN A 68 3.76 23.08 -31.97
C ASN A 68 2.53 22.27 -31.56
N ASN A 69 2.69 21.27 -30.69
CA ASN A 69 1.60 20.41 -30.21
C ASN A 69 0.47 21.27 -29.58
N PRO A 70 -0.81 21.00 -29.90
CA PRO A 70 -1.93 21.82 -29.40
C PRO A 70 -2.01 21.86 -27.87
N THR A 71 -1.68 20.76 -27.19
CA THR A 71 -1.63 20.71 -25.72
C THR A 71 -0.44 21.50 -25.16
N ALA A 72 0.70 21.51 -25.86
CA ALA A 72 1.86 22.33 -25.49
C ALA A 72 1.55 23.82 -25.59
N LYS A 73 0.88 24.24 -26.69
CA LYS A 73 0.41 25.62 -26.89
C LYS A 73 -0.62 26.04 -25.86
N ALA A 74 -1.62 25.22 -25.58
CA ALA A 74 -2.65 25.50 -24.57
C ALA A 74 -2.07 25.71 -23.16
N LEU A 75 -0.97 25.03 -22.84
CA LEU A 75 -0.25 25.17 -21.57
C LEU A 75 0.93 26.14 -21.64
N ALA A 76 1.10 26.92 -22.72
CA ALA A 76 2.24 27.82 -22.91
C ALA A 76 3.61 27.17 -22.60
N TYR A 77 3.81 25.94 -23.06
CA TYR A 77 5.04 25.19 -22.82
C TYR A 77 6.23 25.79 -23.58
N THR A 78 7.38 25.79 -22.93
CA THR A 78 8.70 26.12 -23.50
C THR A 78 9.71 25.07 -23.06
N GLU A 79 10.68 24.75 -23.92
CA GLU A 79 11.83 23.91 -23.55
C GLU A 79 12.80 24.62 -22.59
N ASN A 80 12.72 25.95 -22.48
CA ASN A 80 13.60 26.73 -21.62
C ASN A 80 12.82 27.79 -20.81
N ALA A 81 12.92 27.68 -19.49
CA ALA A 81 12.31 28.59 -18.51
C ALA A 81 13.02 29.95 -18.40
N THR A 82 14.24 30.12 -18.93
CA THR A 82 14.95 31.41 -18.87
C THR A 82 14.24 32.45 -19.74
N GLY A 83 13.76 33.53 -19.13
CA GLY A 83 13.13 34.63 -19.85
C GLY A 83 11.65 34.41 -20.21
N VAL A 84 10.98 33.42 -19.62
CA VAL A 84 9.52 33.26 -19.77
C VAL A 84 8.78 34.50 -19.23
N LYS A 85 7.97 35.11 -20.10
CA LYS A 85 7.14 36.27 -19.76
C LYS A 85 5.68 35.84 -19.62
N HIS A 86 5.38 35.04 -18.60
CA HIS A 86 4.03 34.56 -18.31
C HIS A 86 3.62 34.92 -16.87
N PRO A 87 2.40 35.44 -16.59
CA PRO A 87 1.99 35.90 -15.25
C PRO A 87 2.09 34.85 -14.13
N LYS A 88 2.02 33.56 -14.48
CA LYS A 88 2.19 32.42 -13.57
C LYS A 88 3.63 31.92 -13.39
N HIS A 89 4.60 32.40 -14.16
CA HIS A 89 6.00 31.98 -14.06
C HIS A 89 6.72 32.77 -12.96
N LYS A 90 7.53 32.10 -12.14
CA LYS A 90 8.47 32.74 -11.23
C LYS A 90 9.90 32.29 -11.56
N ALA A 91 10.86 33.16 -11.27
CA ALA A 91 12.27 32.83 -11.44
C ALA A 91 12.63 31.56 -10.65
N GLY A 92 13.19 30.56 -11.35
CA GLY A 92 13.49 29.25 -10.77
C GLY A 92 12.39 28.20 -10.93
N ASP A 93 11.20 28.51 -11.44
CA ASP A 93 10.18 27.50 -11.78
C ASP A 93 10.57 26.79 -13.09
N HIS A 94 10.78 25.47 -13.04
CA HIS A 94 11.14 24.64 -14.20
C HIS A 94 10.65 23.19 -14.06
N CYS A 95 10.70 22.39 -15.12
CA CYS A 95 10.19 21.01 -15.08
C CYS A 95 10.88 20.14 -14.02
N ALA A 96 12.21 20.25 -13.81
CA ALA A 96 12.91 19.41 -12.82
C ALA A 96 12.39 19.58 -11.37
N ASN A 97 11.89 20.77 -11.00
CA ASN A 97 11.26 21.05 -9.70
C ASN A 97 9.71 21.03 -9.71
N CYS A 98 9.11 20.56 -10.82
CA CYS A 98 7.66 20.45 -11.00
C CYS A 98 7.11 19.10 -10.51
N ASN A 99 5.99 19.09 -9.79
CA ASN A 99 5.31 17.90 -9.28
C ASN A 99 4.94 16.89 -10.38
N PHE A 100 4.65 17.36 -11.60
CA PHE A 100 4.24 16.53 -12.72
C PHE A 100 5.40 15.88 -13.49
N PHE A 101 6.65 16.30 -13.26
CA PHE A 101 7.83 15.73 -13.92
C PHE A 101 8.29 14.46 -13.20
N LYS A 102 8.33 13.34 -13.92
CA LYS A 102 8.54 11.99 -13.35
C LYS A 102 9.92 11.39 -13.64
N ALA A 103 10.85 12.17 -14.19
CA ALA A 103 12.27 11.80 -14.26
C ALA A 103 13.08 12.40 -13.10
N PRO A 104 14.27 11.83 -12.80
CA PRO A 104 15.28 12.47 -11.96
C PRO A 104 15.65 13.87 -12.49
N ALA A 105 15.97 14.80 -11.59
CA ALA A 105 16.34 16.18 -11.95
C ALA A 105 17.66 16.28 -12.75
N SER A 106 18.47 15.22 -12.76
CA SER A 106 19.69 15.09 -13.57
C SER A 106 19.43 14.78 -15.04
N GLN A 107 18.23 14.31 -15.41
CA GLN A 107 17.88 14.01 -16.80
C GLN A 107 17.58 15.30 -17.56
N ALA A 108 18.10 15.43 -18.79
CA ALA A 108 17.83 16.59 -19.64
C ALA A 108 16.38 16.64 -20.14
N TYR A 109 15.77 15.47 -20.38
CA TYR A 109 14.39 15.29 -20.80
C TYR A 109 13.72 14.19 -19.98
N GLY A 110 12.41 14.24 -19.78
CA GLY A 110 11.70 13.20 -19.04
C GLY A 110 10.17 13.23 -19.20
N PRO A 111 9.48 12.14 -18.82
CA PRO A 111 8.02 12.09 -18.81
C PRO A 111 7.41 13.16 -17.89
N CYS A 112 6.31 13.76 -18.37
CA CYS A 112 5.45 14.64 -17.58
C CYS A 112 4.02 14.07 -17.58
N THR A 113 3.35 14.05 -16.43
CA THR A 113 1.98 13.52 -16.31
C THR A 113 0.97 14.24 -17.21
N LEU A 114 1.22 15.52 -17.54
CA LEU A 114 0.38 16.31 -18.46
C LEU A 114 0.62 15.99 -19.94
N PHE A 115 1.73 15.32 -20.27
CA PHE A 115 2.14 14.97 -21.63
C PHE A 115 2.48 13.48 -21.72
N PRO A 116 1.52 12.56 -21.48
CA PRO A 116 1.81 11.13 -21.29
C PRO A 116 2.41 10.42 -22.52
N LYS A 117 2.36 11.05 -23.71
CA LYS A 117 2.92 10.53 -24.96
C LYS A 117 4.28 11.13 -25.35
N ASN A 118 4.81 12.11 -24.60
CA ASN A 118 6.01 12.85 -24.96
C ASN A 118 6.95 13.09 -23.75
N SER A 119 8.21 13.40 -24.02
CA SER A 119 9.17 13.87 -23.02
C SER A 119 9.31 15.40 -23.05
N VAL A 120 9.39 16.03 -21.87
CA VAL A 120 9.60 17.49 -21.73
C VAL A 120 11.02 17.78 -21.27
N ALA A 121 11.56 18.93 -21.65
CA ALA A 121 12.87 19.40 -21.20
C ALA A 121 12.85 19.71 -19.70
N ALA A 122 13.83 19.23 -18.93
CA ALA A 122 13.90 19.46 -17.49
C ALA A 122 14.10 20.93 -17.11
N LYS A 123 14.73 21.71 -18.00
CA LYS A 123 14.86 23.17 -17.91
C LYS A 123 13.66 23.95 -18.47
N GLY A 124 12.66 23.25 -19.01
CA GLY A 124 11.45 23.84 -19.57
C GLY A 124 10.43 24.29 -18.51
N TRP A 125 9.33 24.86 -18.96
CA TRP A 125 8.24 25.32 -18.10
C TRP A 125 6.89 25.31 -18.85
N CYS A 126 5.77 25.24 -18.14
CA CYS A 126 4.42 25.44 -18.68
C CYS A 126 3.50 26.06 -17.62
N SER A 127 2.36 26.63 -18.03
CA SER A 127 1.40 27.37 -17.18
C SER A 127 0.68 26.51 -16.12
N ALA A 128 0.82 25.18 -16.20
CA ALA A 128 0.39 24.20 -15.21
C ALA A 128 1.53 23.72 -14.29
N TRP A 129 2.68 24.42 -14.26
CA TRP A 129 3.74 24.15 -13.30
C TRP A 129 3.20 24.24 -11.86
N ALA A 130 3.57 23.25 -11.05
CA ALA A 130 3.29 23.21 -9.62
C ALA A 130 4.55 22.72 -8.91
N ARG A 131 4.94 23.41 -7.82
CA ARG A 131 6.08 23.03 -6.98
C ARG A 131 5.93 21.58 -6.50
N LYS A 132 7.00 20.80 -6.51
CA LYS A 132 7.05 19.51 -5.78
C LYS A 132 6.76 19.78 -4.29
N PRO A 133 5.85 19.03 -3.63
CA PRO A 133 5.67 19.10 -2.18
C PRO A 133 6.93 18.64 -1.44
#